data_AF-A0A328HL91-F1
#
_entry.id   AF-A0A328HL91-F1
#
_cell.length_a   1.000
_cell.length_b   1.000
_cell.length_c   1.000
_cell.angle_alpha   90.00
_cell.angle_beta   90.00
_cell.angle_gamma   90.00
#
_symmetry.space_group_name_H-M   'P 1'
#
loop_
_entity.id
_entity.type
_entity.pdbx_description
1 polymer ?
#
loop_
_entity_poly.entity_id
_entity_poly.type
_entity_poly.pdbx_seq_one_letter_code
_entity_poly.pdbx_strand_id
1 'polypeptide(L)'
;MKRSFLALSMLPVFVLLAGCAQAEEAAQNAASSAVSQVANAAAEQVKGQICNLIEDGLVSASDKAALAGLVAGAETAGVPAEITGPLHAIAQAGDQVPSDSVRELQKACTAA
;
A
#
# COMPACT_ATOMS: atom_id res chain seq x y z
N MET A 1 -33.84 24.58 59.38
CA MET A 1 -33.60 23.23 59.94
C MET A 1 -33.24 22.33 58.76
N LYS A 2 -31.93 22.08 58.53
CA LYS A 2 -31.16 20.91 58.98
C LYS A 2 -31.48 19.61 58.22
N ARG A 3 -30.56 19.27 57.29
CA ARG A 3 -29.88 17.96 57.06
C ARG A 3 -30.80 16.79 56.63
N SER A 4 -30.54 16.05 55.55
CA SER A 4 -29.25 15.45 55.19
C SER A 4 -29.18 15.10 53.69
N PHE A 5 -28.09 15.54 53.05
CA PHE A 5 -27.49 14.89 51.89
C PHE A 5 -26.81 13.60 52.37
N LEU A 6 -27.36 12.45 52.01
CA LEU A 6 -26.77 11.10 52.10
C LEU A 6 -27.57 10.26 51.09
N ALA A 7 -27.02 9.42 50.22
CA ALA A 7 -25.66 9.02 49.92
C ALA A 7 -25.80 8.12 48.68
N LEU A 8 -25.05 8.35 47.61
CA LEU A 8 -24.67 7.27 46.69
C LEU A 8 -23.47 7.65 45.82
N SER A 9 -22.43 8.18 46.47
CA SER A 9 -21.08 8.19 45.93
C SER A 9 -20.32 7.04 46.56
N MET A 10 -20.37 5.87 45.92
CA MET A 10 -19.41 4.79 46.15
C MET A 10 -19.03 4.20 44.81
N LEU A 11 -17.93 4.73 44.26
CA LEU A 11 -17.13 4.09 43.21
C LEU A 11 -16.63 2.73 43.71
N PRO A 12 -16.49 1.76 42.81
CA PRO A 12 -15.15 1.25 42.60
C PRO A 12 -14.80 1.27 41.10
N VAL A 13 -14.12 2.34 40.69
CA VAL A 13 -13.14 2.25 39.61
C VAL A 13 -11.97 1.45 40.18
N PHE A 14 -11.98 0.12 40.07
CA PHE A 14 -10.80 -0.72 40.37
C PHE A 14 -10.90 -2.18 39.87
N VAL A 15 -11.45 -2.43 38.68
CA VAL A 15 -11.35 -3.77 38.03
C VAL A 15 -10.98 -3.64 36.55
N LEU A 16 -9.81 -3.08 36.24
CA LEU A 16 -9.19 -3.15 34.91
C LEU A 16 -7.66 -3.26 35.00
N LEU A 17 -7.14 -4.14 35.86
CA LEU A 17 -5.69 -4.38 35.98
C LEU A 17 -5.27 -5.86 35.88
N ALA A 18 -6.15 -6.73 35.38
CA ALA A 18 -5.80 -8.12 35.08
C ALA A 18 -6.50 -8.56 33.78
N GLY A 19 -5.88 -8.29 32.64
CA GLY A 19 -6.44 -8.72 31.36
C GLY A 19 -5.73 -8.19 30.10
N CYS A 20 -4.43 -7.89 30.17
CA CYS A 20 -3.65 -7.45 29.00
C CYS A 20 -2.45 -8.36 28.72
N ALA A 21 -2.47 -9.63 29.16
CA ALA A 21 -1.39 -10.59 28.88
C ALA A 21 -1.81 -11.74 27.95
N GLN A 22 -3.03 -11.68 27.38
CA GLN A 22 -3.56 -12.72 26.48
C GLN A 22 -4.18 -12.12 25.20
N ALA A 23 -3.94 -10.83 24.94
CA ALA A 23 -4.43 -10.12 23.74
C ALA A 23 -3.30 -9.70 22.78
N GLU A 24 -2.04 -9.98 23.13
CA GLU A 24 -0.88 -9.63 22.29
C GLU A 24 -0.78 -10.53 21.06
N GLU A 25 -1.14 -11.83 21.14
CA GLU A 25 -1.09 -12.72 19.97
C GLU A 25 -2.26 -12.51 18.99
N ALA A 26 -3.42 -12.02 19.45
CA ALA A 26 -4.58 -11.79 18.57
C ALA A 26 -4.54 -10.42 17.85
N ALA A 27 -3.89 -9.41 18.45
CA ALA A 27 -3.77 -8.09 17.85
C ALA A 27 -2.71 -8.02 16.73
N GLN A 28 -1.62 -8.80 16.82
CA GLN A 28 -0.58 -8.81 15.78
C GLN A 28 -1.08 -9.36 14.44
N ASN A 29 -1.91 -10.41 14.43
CA ASN A 29 -2.47 -10.97 13.19
C ASN A 29 -3.52 -10.05 12.54
N ALA A 30 -4.34 -9.34 13.32
CA ALA A 30 -5.33 -8.40 12.78
C ALA A 30 -4.68 -7.11 12.22
N ALA A 31 -3.62 -6.62 12.86
CA ALA A 31 -2.86 -5.47 12.37
C ALA A 31 -2.15 -5.77 11.04
N SER A 32 -1.55 -6.96 10.90
CA SER A 32 -0.90 -7.38 9.65
C SER A 32 -1.89 -7.47 8.47
N SER A 33 -3.09 -8.01 8.67
CA SER A 33 -4.09 -8.09 7.58
C SER A 33 -4.66 -6.72 7.18
N ALA A 34 -4.84 -5.79 8.12
CA ALA A 34 -5.33 -4.44 7.81
C ALA A 34 -4.26 -3.57 7.13
N VAL A 35 -2.99 -3.67 7.57
CA VAL A 35 -1.86 -2.99 6.92
C VAL A 35 -1.64 -3.53 5.50
N SER A 36 -1.69 -4.85 5.32
CA SER A 36 -1.54 -5.46 3.99
C SER A 36 -2.65 -5.05 3.01
N GLN A 37 -3.90 -4.88 3.46
CA GLN A 37 -4.99 -4.44 2.56
C GLN A 37 -4.88 -2.95 2.16
N VAL A 38 -4.45 -2.07 3.07
CA VAL A 38 -4.25 -0.65 2.74
C VAL A 38 -3.01 -0.45 1.87
N ALA A 39 -1.93 -1.17 2.14
CA ALA A 39 -0.74 -1.19 1.27
C ALA A 39 -1.09 -1.72 -0.14
N ASN A 40 -1.94 -2.74 -0.23
CA ASN A 40 -2.39 -3.26 -1.52
C ASN A 40 -3.18 -2.23 -2.33
N ALA A 41 -4.03 -1.41 -1.69
CA ALA A 41 -4.81 -0.40 -2.41
C ALA A 41 -3.93 0.68 -3.06
N ALA A 42 -2.88 1.11 -2.38
CA ALA A 42 -1.91 2.05 -2.94
C ALA A 42 -1.10 1.40 -4.08
N ALA A 43 -0.63 0.16 -3.89
CA ALA A 43 0.05 -0.61 -4.93
C ALA A 43 -0.83 -0.76 -6.18
N GLU A 44 -2.09 -1.15 -6.02
CA GLU A 44 -3.04 -1.34 -7.11
C GLU A 44 -3.36 -0.03 -7.86
N GLN A 45 -3.47 1.09 -7.15
CA GLN A 45 -3.67 2.39 -7.79
C GLN A 45 -2.47 2.79 -8.65
N VAL A 46 -1.25 2.65 -8.12
CA VAL A 46 -0.02 2.97 -8.87
C VAL A 46 0.17 1.99 -10.03
N LYS A 47 -0.11 0.70 -9.83
CA LYS A 47 -0.15 -0.32 -10.88
C LYS A 47 -1.11 0.10 -12.00
N GLY A 48 -2.33 0.50 -11.67
CA GLY A 48 -3.32 0.96 -12.64
C GLY A 48 -2.86 2.17 -13.45
N GLN A 49 -2.19 3.14 -12.82
CA GLN A 49 -1.60 4.28 -13.54
C GLN A 49 -0.51 3.84 -14.52
N ILE A 50 0.39 2.94 -14.10
CA ILE A 50 1.45 2.39 -14.95
C ILE A 50 0.84 1.65 -16.14
N CYS A 51 -0.15 0.79 -15.89
CA CYS A 51 -0.75 -0.05 -16.92
C CYS A 51 -1.58 0.76 -17.93
N ASN A 52 -2.28 1.80 -17.49
CA ASN A 52 -3.01 2.69 -18.39
C ASN A 52 -2.08 3.44 -19.36
N LEU A 53 -0.86 3.77 -18.93
CA LEU A 53 0.13 4.45 -19.78
C LEU A 53 0.68 3.59 -20.91
N ILE A 54 0.49 2.26 -20.85
CA ILE A 54 1.02 1.31 -21.84
C ILE A 54 -0.07 0.45 -22.49
N GLU A 55 -1.34 0.73 -22.18
CA GLU A 55 -2.50 -0.04 -22.63
C GLU A 55 -2.65 0.01 -24.16
N ASP A 56 -2.40 1.16 -24.76
CA ASP A 56 -2.47 1.37 -26.20
C ASP A 56 -1.29 0.73 -26.97
N GLY A 57 -0.31 0.16 -26.25
CA GLY A 57 0.89 -0.46 -26.82
C GLY A 57 1.84 0.53 -27.48
N LEU A 58 1.60 1.84 -27.33
CA LEU A 58 2.37 2.91 -27.94
C LEU A 58 3.06 3.73 -26.85
N VAL A 59 4.23 3.29 -26.41
CA VAL A 59 4.99 4.05 -25.42
C VAL A 59 5.71 5.23 -26.10
N SER A 60 5.08 6.41 -26.06
CA SER A 60 5.68 7.64 -26.55
C SER A 60 6.85 8.09 -25.67
N ALA A 61 7.65 9.06 -26.15
CA ALA A 61 8.73 9.63 -25.33
C ALA A 61 8.21 10.24 -24.01
N SER A 62 7.00 10.82 -24.04
CA SER A 62 6.33 11.37 -22.86
C SER A 62 5.94 10.29 -21.87
N ASP A 63 5.45 9.14 -22.36
CA ASP A 63 5.05 8.02 -21.49
C ASP A 63 6.27 7.38 -20.83
N LYS A 64 7.39 7.26 -21.57
CA LYS A 64 8.67 6.79 -21.00
C LYS A 64 9.12 7.66 -19.82
N ALA A 65 9.06 8.98 -19.99
CA ALA A 65 9.44 9.91 -18.94
C ALA A 65 8.50 9.82 -17.72
N ALA A 66 7.19 9.68 -17.96
CA ALA A 66 6.21 9.48 -16.89
C ALA A 66 6.43 8.15 -16.15
N LEU A 67 6.65 7.05 -16.87
CA LEU A 67 6.97 5.73 -16.32
C LEU A 67 8.26 5.76 -15.50
N ALA A 68 9.31 6.44 -15.98
CA ALA A 68 10.55 6.63 -15.24
C ALA A 68 10.34 7.39 -13.92
N GLY A 69 9.46 8.41 -13.93
CA GLY A 69 9.09 9.17 -12.73
C GLY A 69 8.26 8.37 -11.72
N LEU A 70 7.62 7.28 -12.15
CA LEU A 70 6.80 6.44 -11.29
C LEU A 70 7.58 5.35 -10.55
N VAL A 71 8.85 5.07 -10.91
CA VAL A 71 9.64 3.97 -10.30
C VAL A 71 9.67 4.05 -8.78
N ALA A 72 10.12 5.17 -8.23
CA ALA A 72 10.20 5.35 -6.78
C ALA A 72 8.81 5.30 -6.11
N GLY A 73 7.78 5.82 -6.79
CA GLY A 73 6.39 5.75 -6.33
C GLY A 73 5.86 4.32 -6.30
N ALA A 74 6.20 3.50 -7.29
CA ALA A 74 5.79 2.10 -7.39
C ALA A 74 6.47 1.23 -6.34
N GLU A 75 7.79 1.43 -6.12
CA GLU A 75 8.54 0.73 -5.08
C GLU A 75 8.03 1.08 -3.68
N THR A 76 7.80 2.37 -3.41
CA THR A 76 7.28 2.82 -2.11
C THR A 76 5.83 2.39 -1.86
N ALA A 77 5.01 2.31 -2.91
CA ALA A 77 3.65 1.79 -2.84
C ALA A 77 3.59 0.27 -2.69
N GLY A 78 4.70 -0.46 -2.86
CA GLY A 78 4.73 -1.92 -2.76
C GLY A 78 4.21 -2.63 -4.01
N VAL A 79 4.29 -1.99 -5.17
CA VAL A 79 3.96 -2.62 -6.46
C VAL A 79 4.87 -3.84 -6.69
N PRO A 80 4.32 -4.97 -7.17
CA PRO A 80 5.09 -6.21 -7.34
C PRO A 80 6.30 -6.04 -8.28
N ALA A 81 7.34 -6.83 -8.00
CA ALA A 81 8.61 -6.85 -8.74
C ALA A 81 8.43 -7.16 -10.24
N GLU A 82 7.35 -7.84 -10.60
CA GLU A 82 6.96 -8.17 -11.96
C GLU A 82 6.66 -6.91 -12.80
N ILE A 83 6.21 -5.84 -12.15
CA ILE A 83 5.94 -4.53 -12.74
C ILE A 83 7.14 -3.60 -12.51
N THR A 84 7.67 -3.52 -11.28
CA THR A 84 8.75 -2.57 -10.95
C THR A 84 10.08 -2.94 -11.60
N GLY A 85 10.37 -4.21 -11.87
CA GLY A 85 11.56 -4.66 -12.57
C GLY A 85 11.65 -4.11 -14.00
N PRO A 86 10.66 -4.41 -14.87
CA PRO A 86 10.59 -3.81 -16.21
C PRO A 86 10.50 -2.28 -16.19
N LEU A 87 9.77 -1.69 -15.24
CA LEU A 87 9.68 -0.24 -15.06
C LEU A 87 11.06 0.39 -14.76
N HIS A 88 11.87 -0.25 -13.93
CA HIS A 88 13.22 0.20 -13.62
C HIS A 88 14.15 0.09 -14.84
N ALA A 89 14.01 -0.96 -15.65
CA ALA A 89 14.77 -1.09 -16.90
C ALA A 89 14.41 0.02 -17.90
N ILE A 90 13.14 0.40 -17.99
CA ILE A 90 12.67 1.54 -18.79
C ILE A 90 13.29 2.85 -18.28
N ALA A 91 13.28 3.07 -16.96
CA ALA A 91 13.83 4.28 -16.36
C ALA A 91 15.35 4.43 -16.55
N GLN A 92 16.10 3.34 -16.41
CA GLN A 92 17.56 3.34 -16.60
C GLN A 92 17.96 3.55 -18.06
N ALA A 93 17.14 3.08 -19.00
CA ALA A 93 17.40 3.19 -20.42
C ALA A 93 17.15 4.62 -20.96
N GLY A 94 16.44 5.47 -20.23
CA GLY A 94 16.16 6.86 -20.62
C GLY A 94 15.42 6.92 -21.95
N ASP A 95 16.00 7.59 -22.95
CA ASP A 95 15.39 7.68 -24.29
C ASP A 95 15.49 6.37 -25.10
N GLN A 96 16.45 5.50 -24.76
CA GLN A 96 16.75 4.26 -25.47
C GLN A 96 16.07 3.04 -24.83
N VAL A 97 14.81 3.20 -24.45
CA VAL A 97 14.03 2.12 -23.84
C VAL A 97 13.99 0.88 -24.73
N PRO A 98 14.49 -0.29 -24.26
CA PRO A 98 14.42 -1.52 -25.01
C PRO A 98 12.97 -2.00 -25.11
N SER A 99 12.57 -2.39 -26.33
CA SER A 99 11.21 -2.88 -26.62
C SER A 99 10.82 -4.11 -25.80
N ASP A 100 11.81 -4.91 -25.39
CA ASP A 100 11.59 -6.07 -24.52
C ASP A 100 11.11 -5.66 -23.12
N SER A 101 11.68 -4.62 -22.51
CA SER A 101 11.23 -4.15 -21.19
C SER A 101 9.82 -3.60 -21.22
N VAL A 102 9.44 -2.91 -22.29
CA VAL A 102 8.05 -2.46 -22.51
C VAL A 102 7.11 -3.65 -22.64
N ARG A 103 7.49 -4.67 -23.41
CA ARG A 103 6.68 -5.86 -23.62
C ARG A 103 6.50 -6.67 -22.34
N GLU A 104 7.55 -6.82 -21.53
CA GLU A 104 7.45 -7.49 -20.23
C GLU A 104 6.59 -6.70 -19.25
N LEU A 105 6.69 -5.36 -19.24
CA LEU A 105 5.80 -4.51 -18.45
C LEU A 105 4.33 -4.68 -18.86
N GLN A 106 4.06 -4.69 -20.17
CA GLN A 106 2.71 -4.89 -20.71
C GLN A 106 2.15 -6.27 -20.36
N LYS A 107 2.98 -7.31 -20.45
CA LYS A 107 2.61 -8.67 -20.05
C LYS A 107 2.27 -8.73 -18.56
N ALA A 108 3.08 -8.11 -17.70
CA ALA A 108 2.79 -8.02 -16.27
C ALA A 108 1.48 -7.27 -15.99
N CYS A 109 1.19 -6.20 -16.74
CA CYS A 109 -0.07 -5.48 -16.65
C CYS A 109 -1.30 -6.27 -17.14
N THR A 110 -1.13 -7.17 -18.10
CA THR A 110 -2.23 -7.99 -18.64
C THR A 110 -2.50 -9.24 -17.80
N ALA A 111 -1.51 -9.70 -17.03
CA ALA A 111 -1.59 -10.87 -16.16
C ALA A 111 -2.15 -10.57 -14.75
N ALA A 112 -2.33 -9.28 -14.44
CA ALA A 112 -2.60 -8.76 -13.11
C ALA A 112 -4.05 -8.28 -12.90
#